data_AF-A0ABD5N5C7-F1
#
_entry.id   AF-A0ABD5N5C7-F1
#
_cell.length_a   1.000
_cell.length_b   1.000
_cell.length_c   1.000
_cell.angle_alpha   90.00
_cell.angle_beta   90.00
_cell.angle_gamma   90.00
#
_symmetry.space_group_name_H-M   'P 1'
#
loop_
_entity.id
_entity.type
_entity.pdbx_description
1 polymer ?
#
loop_
_entity_poly.entity_id
_entity_poly.type
_entity_poly.pdbx_seq_one_letter_code
_entity_poly.pdbx_strand_id
1 'polypeptide(L)'
;EYYQSTSIQLPASFEKREWGFIFFDESFPEIVMRRHKSFMSARETADYIKTMVPAHAFHSAAYYMYPGAPTMKEKGWQGADLIFDIDADHLPIKWTNYGDMLQKTKEELLKLTDFLREDFAIDEDNIEIVFSGGRGYHIHVRDSRVIGLESPERREIVDYVKGAIDIGQFFEKKGGSEEGPNGHKKAYKRFEGPKYGEGGTLIIWFKSKTSPQS
;
A
#
# COMPACT_ATOMS: atom_id res chain seq x y z
N GLU A 1 -18.72 -1.07 18.98
CA GLU A 1 -18.02 -0.67 20.22
C GLU A 1 -16.62 -0.11 19.95
N TYR A 2 -15.70 -0.86 19.34
CA TYR A 2 -14.31 -0.42 19.09
C TYR A 2 -14.13 1.01 18.54
N TYR A 3 -14.79 1.37 17.43
CA TYR A 3 -14.61 2.70 16.82
C TYR A 3 -15.14 3.86 17.68
N GLN A 4 -16.02 3.61 18.64
CA GLN A 4 -16.55 4.65 19.52
C GLN A 4 -15.56 5.03 20.62
N SER A 5 -14.80 4.06 21.13
CA SER A 5 -13.86 4.24 22.25
C SER A 5 -12.42 4.49 21.81
N THR A 6 -12.04 4.08 20.60
CA THR A 6 -10.67 4.23 20.10
C THR A 6 -10.46 5.56 19.38
N SER A 7 -9.33 6.23 19.66
CA SER A 7 -8.86 7.37 18.87
C SER A 7 -8.24 6.87 17.57
N ILE A 8 -8.79 7.28 16.43
CA ILE A 8 -8.29 6.90 15.11
C ILE A 8 -7.02 7.73 14.82
N GLN A 9 -5.89 7.04 14.65
CA GLN A 9 -4.66 7.67 14.17
C GLN A 9 -4.80 7.89 12.66
N LEU A 10 -4.63 9.13 12.22
CA LEU A 10 -4.72 9.48 10.81
C LEU A 10 -3.34 9.43 10.15
N PRO A 11 -3.27 8.98 8.89
CA PRO A 11 -2.01 8.98 8.16
C PRO A 11 -1.54 10.41 7.89
N ALA A 12 -0.23 10.57 7.71
CA ALA A 12 0.35 11.86 7.31
C ALA A 12 -0.28 12.37 6.00
N SER A 13 -0.63 13.66 5.96
CA SER A 13 -1.34 14.32 4.85
C SER A 13 -2.63 13.58 4.42
N PHE A 14 -3.43 13.12 5.38
CA PHE A 14 -4.66 12.36 5.12
C PHE A 14 -5.63 13.07 4.16
N GLU A 15 -5.62 14.41 4.15
CA GLU A 15 -6.45 15.25 3.30
C GLU A 15 -6.08 15.18 1.82
N LYS A 16 -4.85 14.73 1.52
CA LYS A 16 -4.35 14.49 0.16
C LYS A 16 -4.47 13.03 -0.26
N ARG A 17 -5.07 12.17 0.57
CA ARG A 17 -5.17 10.73 0.30
C ARG A 17 -6.58 10.35 -0.11
N GLU A 18 -6.66 9.39 -1.04
CA GLU A 18 -7.91 8.72 -1.34
C GLU A 18 -8.17 7.67 -0.26
N TRP A 19 -9.39 7.60 0.23
CA TRP A 19 -9.85 6.60 1.17
C TRP A 19 -10.72 5.55 0.49
N GLY A 20 -10.56 4.30 0.92
CA GLY A 20 -11.33 3.15 0.50
C GLY A 20 -11.87 2.39 1.70
N PHE A 21 -13.10 1.92 1.61
CA PHE A 21 -13.76 1.23 2.72
C PHE A 21 -14.44 -0.06 2.26
N ILE A 22 -14.41 -1.07 3.10
CA ILE A 22 -15.22 -2.29 2.99
C ILE A 22 -16.17 -2.28 4.18
N PHE A 23 -17.45 -2.57 3.95
CA PHE A 23 -18.49 -2.54 4.96
C PHE A 23 -19.03 -3.94 5.25
N PHE A 24 -19.66 -4.10 6.41
CA PHE A 24 -20.44 -5.30 6.74
C PHE A 24 -21.83 -5.25 6.06
N ASP A 25 -21.87 -5.20 4.73
CA ASP A 25 -23.12 -5.25 3.97
C ASP A 25 -23.46 -6.69 3.53
N GLU A 26 -24.62 -6.88 2.89
CA GLU A 26 -25.16 -8.21 2.50
C GLU A 26 -24.22 -8.99 1.57
N SER A 27 -23.33 -8.29 0.88
CA SER A 27 -22.32 -8.91 0.02
C SER A 27 -21.19 -9.55 0.83
N PHE A 28 -20.98 -9.22 2.11
CA PHE A 28 -19.91 -9.78 2.92
C PHE A 28 -20.08 -11.31 3.11
N PRO A 29 -19.06 -12.15 2.82
CA PRO A 29 -17.65 -11.79 2.70
C PRO A 29 -17.15 -11.45 1.28
N GLU A 30 -17.98 -11.37 0.24
CA GLU A 30 -17.56 -10.84 -1.06
C GLU A 30 -17.19 -9.35 -0.91
N ILE A 31 -15.91 -9.04 -1.13
CA ILE A 31 -15.39 -7.71 -0.83
C ILE A 31 -15.73 -6.72 -1.94
N VAL A 32 -16.69 -5.84 -1.62
CA VAL A 32 -17.00 -4.64 -2.40
C VAL A 32 -16.32 -3.43 -1.76
N MET A 33 -15.27 -2.93 -2.41
CA MET A 33 -14.56 -1.74 -1.93
C MET A 33 -15.22 -0.45 -2.43
N ARG A 34 -15.65 0.41 -1.51
CA ARG A 34 -16.14 1.77 -1.82
C ARG A 34 -14.96 2.75 -1.80
N ARG A 35 -14.61 3.27 -2.99
CA ARG A 35 -13.44 4.12 -3.24
C ARG A 35 -13.79 5.58 -3.50
N HIS A 36 -12.78 6.39 -3.82
CA HIS A 36 -12.92 7.82 -4.15
C HIS A 36 -13.48 8.68 -3.00
N LYS A 37 -13.23 8.27 -1.74
CA LYS A 37 -13.51 9.12 -0.59
C LYS A 37 -12.29 9.99 -0.26
N SER A 38 -12.55 11.16 0.31
CA SER A 38 -11.55 12.10 0.79
C SER A 38 -12.16 12.90 1.93
N PHE A 39 -11.35 13.31 2.89
CA PHE A 39 -11.80 14.05 4.06
C PHE A 39 -10.94 15.30 4.22
N MET A 40 -11.54 16.40 4.64
CA MET A 40 -10.83 17.67 4.81
C MET A 40 -10.42 17.94 6.26
N SER A 41 -10.97 17.21 7.23
CA SER A 41 -10.64 17.38 8.64
C SER A 41 -10.60 16.05 9.39
N ALA A 42 -9.79 16.01 10.45
CA ALA A 42 -9.68 14.82 11.30
C ALA A 42 -11.02 14.43 11.93
N ARG A 43 -11.82 15.44 12.29
CA ARG A 43 -13.17 15.25 12.84
C ARG A 43 -14.10 14.59 11.83
N GLU A 44 -14.13 15.08 10.59
CA GLU A 44 -14.95 14.49 9.52
C GLU A 44 -14.59 13.02 9.28
N THR A 45 -13.30 12.71 9.20
CA THR A 45 -12.83 11.32 9.06
C THR A 45 -13.30 10.45 10.23
N ALA A 46 -13.12 10.94 11.46
CA ALA A 46 -13.49 10.20 12.66
C ALA A 46 -15.01 9.98 12.76
N ASP A 47 -15.80 11.01 12.48
CA ASP A 47 -17.26 10.94 12.48
C ASP A 47 -17.75 9.96 11.41
N TYR A 48 -17.18 10.00 10.20
CA TYR A 48 -17.53 9.06 9.13
C TYR A 48 -17.26 7.61 9.52
N ILE A 49 -16.07 7.30 10.04
CA ILE A 49 -15.70 5.92 10.43
C ILE A 49 -16.57 5.43 11.60
N LYS A 50 -16.86 6.30 12.58
CA LYS A 50 -17.72 5.98 13.72
C LYS A 50 -19.16 5.71 13.33
N THR A 51 -19.68 6.44 12.35
CA THR A 51 -21.05 6.27 11.86
C THR A 51 -21.19 5.06 10.95
N MET A 52 -20.25 4.90 10.01
CA MET A 52 -20.36 3.87 8.97
C MET A 52 -19.84 2.50 9.41
N VAL A 53 -19.01 2.44 10.45
CA VAL A 53 -18.48 1.20 11.06
C VAL A 53 -17.94 0.22 9.99
N PRO A 54 -16.88 0.61 9.25
CA PRO A 54 -16.33 -0.25 8.20
C PRO A 54 -15.69 -1.52 8.78
N ALA A 55 -15.80 -2.62 8.03
CA ALA A 55 -15.04 -3.84 8.27
C ALA A 55 -13.54 -3.59 8.04
N HIS A 56 -13.22 -2.86 6.97
CA HIS A 56 -11.85 -2.45 6.67
C HIS A 56 -11.82 -1.00 6.16
N ALA A 57 -10.81 -0.26 6.60
CA ALA A 57 -10.54 1.10 6.14
C ALA A 57 -9.11 1.18 5.57
N PHE A 58 -8.98 1.80 4.42
CA PHE A 58 -7.73 1.96 3.69
C PHE A 58 -7.55 3.41 3.25
N HIS A 59 -6.31 3.79 3.04
CA HIS A 59 -5.96 5.03 2.34
C HIS A 59 -4.91 4.74 1.26
N SER A 60 -4.83 5.60 0.25
CA SER A 60 -3.81 5.52 -0.78
C SER A 60 -2.43 5.78 -0.20
N ALA A 61 -1.41 5.10 -0.74
CA ALA A 61 -0.01 5.49 -0.58
C ALA A 61 0.29 6.81 -1.29
N ALA A 62 -0.44 7.08 -2.38
CA ALA A 62 -0.31 8.27 -3.20
C ALA A 62 -1.00 9.49 -2.59
N TYR A 63 -0.44 10.65 -2.92
CA TYR A 63 -0.96 11.98 -2.65
C TYR A 63 -1.58 12.56 -3.92
N TYR A 64 -2.73 13.21 -3.77
CA TYR A 64 -3.50 13.79 -4.86
C TYR A 64 -3.92 15.21 -4.52
N MET A 65 -4.01 16.05 -5.54
CA MET A 65 -4.61 17.38 -5.43
C MET A 65 -6.12 17.28 -5.19
N TYR A 66 -6.78 16.31 -5.83
CA TYR A 66 -8.21 16.04 -5.72
C TYR A 66 -8.46 14.54 -5.44
N PRO A 67 -8.27 14.06 -4.20
CA PRO A 67 -8.26 12.63 -3.92
C PRO A 67 -9.61 11.93 -4.18
N GLY A 68 -10.72 12.66 -4.05
CA GLY A 68 -12.07 12.18 -4.35
C GLY A 68 -12.45 12.15 -5.84
N ALA A 69 -11.58 12.61 -6.75
CA ALA A 69 -11.90 12.63 -8.17
C ALA A 69 -12.07 11.20 -8.75
N PRO A 70 -12.96 11.00 -9.74
CA PRO A 70 -13.27 9.68 -10.27
C PRO A 70 -12.17 9.13 -11.17
N THR A 71 -11.41 9.99 -11.87
CA THR A 71 -10.34 9.54 -12.77
C THR A 71 -8.94 9.94 -12.28
N MET A 72 -7.93 9.14 -12.60
CA MET A 72 -6.53 9.42 -12.25
C MET A 72 -6.01 10.74 -12.84
N LYS A 73 -6.50 11.13 -14.02
CA LYS A 73 -6.11 12.39 -14.66
C LYS A 73 -6.61 13.58 -13.85
N GLU A 74 -7.84 13.50 -13.35
CA GLU A 74 -8.47 14.56 -12.54
C GLU A 74 -7.93 14.60 -11.12
N LYS A 75 -7.51 13.45 -10.55
CA LYS A 75 -6.95 13.41 -9.19
C LYS A 75 -5.71 14.31 -9.02
N GLY A 76 -4.92 14.49 -10.08
CA GLY A 76 -3.69 15.29 -10.03
C GLY A 76 -2.68 14.70 -9.05
N TRP A 77 -2.01 13.60 -9.44
CA TRP A 77 -1.00 12.93 -8.63
C TRP A 77 0.15 13.88 -8.23
N GLN A 78 0.55 13.84 -6.96
CA GLN A 78 1.58 14.71 -6.38
C GLN A 78 2.79 13.94 -5.82
N GLY A 79 2.70 12.61 -5.71
CA GLY A 79 3.73 11.78 -5.11
C GLY A 79 3.13 10.53 -4.47
N ALA A 80 3.96 9.70 -3.86
CA ALA A 80 3.51 8.58 -3.04
C ALA A 80 4.56 8.14 -2.02
N ASP A 81 4.11 7.64 -0.87
CA ASP A 81 4.97 6.89 0.05
C ASP A 81 5.65 5.73 -0.69
N LEU A 82 6.91 5.45 -0.35
CA LEU A 82 7.53 4.19 -0.73
C LEU A 82 7.21 3.17 0.36
N ILE A 83 6.39 2.17 0.02
CA ILE A 83 5.92 1.16 0.98
C ILE A 83 6.56 -0.19 0.67
N PHE A 84 7.14 -0.80 1.69
CA PHE A 84 7.57 -2.19 1.68
C PHE A 84 6.59 -3.01 2.53
N ASP A 85 6.12 -4.13 1.99
CA ASP A 85 5.24 -5.06 2.68
C ASP A 85 6.01 -6.34 3.00
N ILE A 86 6.01 -6.69 4.29
CA ILE A 86 6.69 -7.87 4.83
C ILE A 86 5.61 -8.77 5.38
N ASP A 87 5.19 -9.74 4.59
CA ASP A 87 4.20 -10.73 4.99
C ASP A 87 4.86 -12.11 5.11
N ALA A 88 4.58 -12.78 6.23
CA ALA A 88 5.11 -14.11 6.54
C ALA A 88 4.81 -15.15 5.45
N ASP A 89 3.70 -15.03 4.72
CA ASP A 89 3.35 -15.96 3.64
C ASP A 89 4.31 -15.87 2.44
N HIS A 90 5.00 -14.74 2.29
CA HIS A 90 5.98 -14.54 1.22
C HIS A 90 7.37 -15.06 1.60
N LEU A 91 7.60 -15.38 2.88
CA LEU A 91 8.80 -16.08 3.28
C LEU A 91 8.67 -17.55 2.86
N PRO A 92 9.73 -18.19 2.33
CA PRO A 92 9.71 -19.58 1.87
C PRO A 92 9.79 -20.55 3.07
N ILE A 93 9.12 -20.23 4.15
CA ILE A 93 9.15 -20.95 5.41
C ILE A 93 7.73 -21.48 5.63
N LYS A 94 7.61 -22.79 5.82
CA LYS A 94 6.37 -23.37 6.30
C LYS A 94 6.30 -23.18 7.80
N TRP A 95 5.42 -22.30 8.23
CA TRP A 95 5.22 -22.00 9.63
C TRP A 95 4.51 -23.14 10.33
N THR A 96 5.11 -23.62 11.43
CA THR A 96 4.50 -24.60 12.34
C THR A 96 3.92 -23.93 13.58
N ASN A 97 4.41 -22.73 13.91
CA ASN A 97 4.02 -21.95 15.07
C ASN A 97 3.83 -20.48 14.69
N TYR A 98 2.75 -19.87 15.19
CA TYR A 98 2.45 -18.45 14.97
C TYR A 98 3.47 -17.53 15.63
N GLY A 99 4.00 -17.91 16.80
CA GLY A 99 5.06 -17.15 17.49
C GLY A 99 6.34 -17.06 16.66
N ASP A 100 6.80 -18.19 16.13
CA ASP A 100 8.01 -18.26 15.31
C ASP A 100 7.83 -17.47 14.00
N MET A 101 6.65 -17.55 13.41
CA MET A 101 6.27 -16.75 12.24
C MET A 101 6.41 -15.25 12.53
N LEU A 102 5.81 -14.75 13.63
CA LEU A 102 5.90 -13.34 14.00
C LEU A 102 7.34 -12.92 14.32
N GLN A 103 8.10 -13.77 15.02
CA GLN A 103 9.50 -13.50 15.34
C GLN A 103 10.32 -13.38 14.06
N LYS A 104 10.16 -14.32 13.12
CA LYS A 104 10.94 -14.33 11.90
C LYS A 104 10.58 -13.16 10.99
N THR A 105 9.29 -12.85 10.83
CA THR A 105 8.85 -11.66 10.12
C THR A 105 9.43 -10.37 10.73
N LYS A 106 9.52 -10.30 12.07
CA LYS A 106 10.16 -9.16 12.76
C LYS A 106 11.67 -9.07 12.49
N GLU A 107 12.39 -10.18 12.44
CA GLU A 107 13.82 -10.18 12.07
C GLU A 107 14.03 -9.60 10.68
N GLU A 108 13.20 -9.99 9.72
CA GLU A 108 13.29 -9.49 8.35
C GLU A 108 12.91 -8.02 8.23
N LEU A 109 11.92 -7.57 9.01
CA LEU A 109 11.59 -6.16 9.18
C LEU A 109 12.79 -5.33 9.65
N LEU A 110 13.51 -5.81 10.67
CA LEU A 110 14.67 -5.10 11.20
C LEU A 110 15.79 -5.00 10.16
N LYS A 111 16.11 -6.09 9.45
CA LYS A 111 17.11 -6.06 8.37
C LYS A 111 16.78 -5.04 7.29
N LEU A 112 15.53 -5.01 6.82
CA LEU A 112 15.13 -4.04 5.80
C LEU A 112 15.17 -2.61 6.34
N THR A 113 14.79 -2.41 7.60
CA THR A 113 14.85 -1.09 8.25
C THR A 113 16.31 -0.60 8.36
N ASP A 114 17.22 -1.45 8.82
CA ASP A 114 18.65 -1.11 8.95
C ASP A 114 19.26 -0.80 7.58
N PHE A 115 18.95 -1.60 6.56
CA PHE A 115 19.41 -1.34 5.20
C PHE A 115 18.88 -0.01 4.62
N LEU A 116 17.61 0.34 4.86
CA LEU A 116 17.08 1.64 4.44
C LEU A 116 17.83 2.80 5.13
N ARG A 117 18.24 2.63 6.38
CA ARG A 117 18.99 3.63 7.15
C ARG A 117 20.45 3.72 6.73
N GLU A 118 21.10 2.58 6.48
CA GLU A 118 22.53 2.50 6.20
C GLU A 118 22.85 2.73 4.71
N ASP A 119 22.20 2.00 3.80
CA ASP A 119 22.49 2.06 2.37
C ASP A 119 21.79 3.23 1.66
N PHE A 120 20.54 3.51 2.03
CA PHE A 120 19.77 4.60 1.43
C PHE A 120 19.86 5.91 2.20
N ALA A 121 20.53 5.89 3.37
CA ALA A 121 20.63 7.02 4.28
C ALA A 121 19.26 7.66 4.57
N ILE A 122 18.22 6.84 4.74
CA ILE A 122 16.90 7.32 5.12
C ILE A 122 16.89 7.60 6.62
N ASP A 123 16.56 8.85 6.99
CA ASP A 123 16.41 9.22 8.40
C ASP A 123 15.26 8.44 9.06
N GLU A 124 15.45 8.07 10.33
CA GLU A 124 14.47 7.29 11.10
C GLU A 124 13.12 8.01 11.20
N ASP A 125 13.12 9.35 11.27
CA ASP A 125 11.91 10.18 11.27
C ASP A 125 11.08 10.07 9.97
N ASN A 126 11.69 9.58 8.88
CA ASN A 126 11.04 9.35 7.61
C ASN A 126 10.55 7.89 7.44
N ILE A 127 10.72 7.04 8.44
CA ILE A 127 10.32 5.63 8.43
C ILE A 127 9.19 5.41 9.45
N GLU A 128 8.02 4.98 8.97
CA GLU A 128 6.93 4.52 9.84
C GLU A 128 6.69 3.03 9.63
N ILE A 129 6.73 2.26 10.72
CA ILE A 129 6.43 0.83 10.71
C ILE A 129 5.02 0.60 11.24
N VAL A 130 4.22 -0.13 10.48
CA VAL A 130 2.83 -0.44 10.80
C VAL A 130 2.64 -1.95 10.82
N PHE A 131 2.04 -2.50 11.88
CA PHE A 131 1.64 -3.90 11.89
C PHE A 131 0.40 -4.10 11.01
N SER A 132 0.41 -5.10 10.11
CA SER A 132 -0.69 -5.33 9.16
C SER A 132 -1.98 -5.83 9.81
N GLY A 133 -1.93 -6.19 11.10
CA GLY A 133 -3.06 -6.74 11.86
C GLY A 133 -3.16 -8.26 11.80
N GLY A 134 -2.21 -8.93 11.16
CA GLY A 134 -2.22 -10.39 11.01
C GLY A 134 -0.83 -11.01 11.11
N ARG A 135 -0.11 -11.05 9.99
CA ARG A 135 1.10 -11.88 9.83
C ARG A 135 2.30 -11.09 9.29
N GLY A 136 2.19 -9.77 9.25
CA GLY A 136 3.13 -8.92 8.54
C GLY A 136 3.24 -7.50 9.06
N TYR A 137 4.10 -6.73 8.41
CA TYR A 137 4.36 -5.32 8.70
C TYR A 137 4.50 -4.55 7.39
N HIS A 138 4.10 -3.27 7.42
CA HIS A 138 4.38 -2.32 6.36
C HIS A 138 5.43 -1.33 6.84
N ILE A 139 6.42 -1.03 6.00
CA ILE A 139 7.36 0.08 6.20
C ILE A 139 6.96 1.19 5.23
N HIS A 140 6.53 2.33 5.76
CA HIS A 140 6.24 3.54 4.99
C HIS A 140 7.45 4.48 5.04
N VAL A 141 8.07 4.71 3.90
CA VAL A 141 9.16 5.68 3.74
C VAL A 141 8.62 6.97 3.12
N ARG A 142 8.80 8.08 3.84
CA ARG A 142 8.30 9.43 3.50
C ARG A 142 9.42 10.44 3.25
N ASP A 143 10.55 9.97 2.74
CA ASP A 143 11.66 10.82 2.37
C ASP A 143 11.35 11.63 1.09
N SER A 144 11.67 12.92 1.10
CA SER A 144 11.48 13.82 -0.05
C SER A 144 12.13 13.30 -1.35
N ARG A 145 13.22 12.54 -1.25
CA ARG A 145 13.95 11.92 -2.37
C ARG A 145 13.14 10.81 -3.04
N VAL A 146 12.25 10.14 -2.30
CA VAL A 146 11.48 8.99 -2.81
C VAL A 146 10.02 9.31 -3.15
N ILE A 147 9.46 10.37 -2.56
CA ILE A 147 8.04 10.74 -2.74
C ILE A 147 7.70 10.96 -4.22
N GLY A 148 8.59 11.63 -4.96
CA GLY A 148 8.38 11.98 -6.37
C GLY A 148 8.68 10.87 -7.37
N LEU A 149 9.20 9.71 -6.92
CA LEU A 149 9.57 8.63 -7.82
C LEU A 149 8.36 8.04 -8.50
N GLU A 150 8.48 7.75 -9.80
CA GLU A 150 7.47 7.04 -10.55
C GLU A 150 7.71 5.52 -10.48
N SER A 151 6.96 4.79 -11.28
CA SER A 151 6.95 3.32 -11.27
C SER A 151 8.29 2.68 -11.63
N PRO A 152 9.02 3.17 -12.66
CA PRO A 152 10.30 2.59 -13.05
C PRO A 152 11.34 2.75 -11.96
N GLU A 153 11.48 3.93 -11.37
CA GLU A 153 12.54 4.23 -10.38
C GLU A 153 12.31 3.44 -9.09
N ARG A 154 11.06 3.32 -8.65
CA ARG A 154 10.72 2.47 -7.48
C ARG A 154 11.04 1.00 -7.73
N ARG A 155 10.96 0.54 -8.98
CA ARG A 155 11.33 -0.83 -9.32
C ARG A 155 12.84 -1.05 -9.17
N GLU A 156 13.65 -0.10 -9.60
CA GLU A 156 15.11 -0.18 -9.42
C GLU A 156 15.48 -0.24 -7.93
N ILE A 157 14.78 0.53 -7.08
CA ILE A 157 14.97 0.44 -5.62
C ILE A 157 14.62 -0.96 -5.10
N VAL A 158 13.45 -1.50 -5.48
CA VAL A 158 13.04 -2.85 -5.07
C VAL A 158 14.02 -3.91 -5.55
N ASP A 159 14.49 -3.81 -6.80
CA ASP A 159 15.44 -4.77 -7.38
C ASP A 159 16.81 -4.67 -6.70
N TYR A 160 17.26 -3.47 -6.31
CA TYR A 160 18.47 -3.27 -5.50
C TYR A 160 18.33 -3.88 -4.10
N VAL A 161 17.24 -3.59 -3.39
CA VAL A 161 16.94 -4.15 -2.05
C VAL A 161 16.97 -5.68 -2.09
N LYS A 162 16.37 -6.29 -3.12
CA LYS A 162 16.35 -7.75 -3.33
C LYS A 162 17.72 -8.37 -3.61
N GLY A 163 18.61 -7.62 -4.25
CA GLY A 163 19.95 -8.09 -4.61
C GLY A 163 20.96 -7.91 -3.48
N ALA A 164 20.79 -6.87 -2.66
CA ALA A 164 21.71 -6.50 -1.59
C ALA A 164 21.43 -7.25 -0.28
N ILE A 165 20.15 -7.37 0.07
CA ILE A 165 19.70 -8.23 1.16
C ILE A 165 19.14 -9.48 0.48
N ASP A 166 19.40 -10.69 1.00
CA ASP A 166 18.80 -11.95 0.50
C ASP A 166 17.28 -12.00 0.78
N ILE A 167 16.59 -11.01 0.21
CA ILE A 167 15.19 -10.60 0.31
C ILE A 167 14.51 -10.84 -1.06
N GLY A 168 15.15 -11.58 -1.95
CA GLY A 168 14.59 -11.98 -3.26
C GLY A 168 13.21 -12.66 -3.17
N GLN A 169 12.79 -13.05 -1.98
CA GLN A 169 11.55 -13.78 -1.68
C GLN A 169 10.37 -12.87 -1.29
N PHE A 170 10.56 -11.58 -1.01
CA PHE A 170 9.52 -10.71 -0.43
C PHE A 170 8.52 -10.14 -1.45
N PHE A 171 8.80 -10.24 -2.76
CA PHE A 171 7.94 -9.63 -3.78
C PHE A 171 7.76 -10.57 -4.97
N GLU A 172 6.60 -11.25 -5.03
CA GLU A 172 6.22 -12.07 -6.18
C GLU A 172 5.95 -11.22 -7.43
N LYS A 173 6.30 -11.76 -8.59
CA LYS A 173 6.10 -11.17 -9.92
C LYS A 173 4.86 -11.79 -10.56
N LYS A 174 3.78 -11.03 -10.77
CA LYS A 174 2.67 -11.46 -11.65
C LYS A 174 2.42 -10.46 -12.78
N GLY A 175 2.36 -10.98 -14.00
CA GLY A 175 1.99 -10.22 -15.21
C GLY A 175 0.49 -10.29 -15.46
N GLY A 176 -0.08 -9.22 -16.03
CA GLY A 176 -1.48 -9.15 -16.46
C GLY A 176 -1.64 -8.38 -17.77
N SER A 177 -2.75 -8.62 -18.46
CA SER A 177 -3.16 -7.89 -19.66
C SER A 177 -4.58 -7.38 -19.50
N GLU A 178 -4.81 -6.10 -19.80
CA GLU A 178 -6.15 -5.52 -19.90
C GLU A 178 -6.47 -5.20 -21.37
N GLU A 179 -7.67 -5.55 -21.80
CA GLU A 179 -8.23 -5.14 -23.09
C GLU A 179 -8.92 -3.78 -22.94
N GLY A 180 -8.42 -2.79 -23.66
CA GLY A 180 -9.07 -1.48 -23.72
C GLY A 180 -10.36 -1.51 -24.56
N PRO A 181 -11.20 -0.48 -24.47
CA PRO A 181 -12.49 -0.39 -25.20
C PRO A 181 -12.37 -0.44 -26.73
N ASN A 182 -11.16 -0.34 -27.28
CA ASN A 182 -10.86 -0.43 -28.72
C ASN A 182 -10.13 -1.74 -29.11
N GLY A 183 -10.11 -2.77 -28.26
CA GLY A 183 -9.49 -4.08 -28.57
C GLY A 183 -7.95 -4.11 -28.52
N HIS A 184 -7.30 -3.02 -28.11
CA HIS A 184 -5.86 -3.03 -27.87
C HIS A 184 -5.53 -3.69 -26.52
N LYS A 185 -4.75 -4.78 -26.56
CA LYS A 185 -4.18 -5.41 -25.36
C LYS A 185 -3.02 -4.56 -24.85
N LYS A 186 -3.16 -4.00 -23.64
CA LYS A 186 -2.05 -3.36 -22.92
C LYS A 186 -1.48 -4.34 -21.91
N ALA A 187 -0.21 -4.72 -22.11
CA ALA A 187 0.55 -5.43 -21.09
C ALA A 187 0.97 -4.44 -20.01
N TYR A 188 0.68 -4.75 -18.75
CA TYR A 188 1.15 -3.97 -17.61
C TYR A 188 1.77 -4.88 -16.56
N LYS A 189 2.69 -4.30 -15.76
CA LYS A 189 3.32 -4.98 -14.63
C LYS A 189 2.58 -4.53 -13.37
N ARG A 190 1.85 -5.46 -12.73
CA ARG A 190 1.13 -5.25 -11.47
C ARG A 190 1.99 -5.79 -10.33
N PHE A 191 2.15 -5.01 -9.27
CA PHE A 191 2.65 -5.49 -8.00
C PHE A 191 1.44 -5.55 -7.07
N GLU A 192 0.93 -6.76 -6.86
CA GLU A 192 -0.15 -7.01 -5.90
C GLU A 192 0.50 -7.28 -4.54
N GLY A 193 0.06 -6.56 -3.50
CA GLY A 193 0.19 -7.04 -2.13
C GLY A 193 -0.70 -8.27 -1.90
N PRO A 194 -0.58 -8.94 -0.75
CA PRO A 194 -1.26 -10.20 -0.45
C PRO A 194 -2.77 -10.10 -0.70
N LYS A 195 -3.32 -11.16 -1.31
CA LYS A 195 -4.76 -11.35 -1.41
C LYS A 195 -5.26 -11.80 -0.06
N TYR A 196 -5.75 -10.86 0.75
CA TYR A 196 -6.64 -11.21 1.85
C TYR A 196 -7.93 -11.79 1.25
N GLY A 197 -8.44 -12.84 1.91
CA GLY A 197 -9.56 -13.66 1.45
C GLY A 197 -10.67 -12.84 0.81
N GLU A 198 -11.10 -13.29 -0.38
CA GLU A 198 -12.23 -12.77 -1.16
C GLU A 198 -12.41 -11.25 -1.24
N GLY A 199 -11.31 -10.56 -1.55
CA GLY A 199 -11.29 -9.29 -2.29
C GLY A 199 -10.71 -8.10 -1.53
N GLY A 200 -10.51 -6.99 -2.23
CA GLY A 200 -9.77 -5.84 -1.67
C GLY A 200 -8.25 -5.98 -1.85
N THR A 201 -7.80 -5.84 -3.10
CA THR A 201 -6.39 -5.57 -3.38
C THR A 201 -6.10 -4.10 -3.08
N LEU A 202 -5.18 -3.79 -2.16
CA LEU A 202 -4.52 -2.49 -2.15
C LEU A 202 -3.48 -2.51 -3.28
N ILE A 203 -3.93 -2.05 -4.45
CA ILE A 203 -3.13 -2.05 -5.68
C ILE A 203 -2.13 -0.89 -5.60
N ILE A 204 -0.84 -1.19 -5.68
CA ILE A 204 0.18 -0.22 -6.10
C ILE A 204 -0.10 0.09 -7.58
N TRP A 205 -0.80 1.18 -7.87
CA TRP A 205 -1.04 1.62 -9.24
C TRP A 205 0.24 2.22 -9.82
N PHE A 206 0.99 1.39 -10.55
CA PHE A 206 2.02 1.85 -11.46
C PHE A 206 1.43 2.03 -12.85
N LYS A 207 0.88 3.23 -13.13
CA LYS A 207 0.51 3.57 -14.50
C LYS A 207 1.75 4.12 -15.21
N SER A 208 2.39 3.27 -16.01
CA SER A 208 3.37 3.71 -17.00
C SER A 208 2.74 4.76 -17.91
N LYS A 209 3.30 5.97 -17.95
CA LYS A 209 3.12 6.88 -19.08
C LYS A 209 3.90 6.30 -20.24
N THR A 210 3.21 5.77 -21.25
CA THR A 210 3.79 5.66 -22.58
C THR A 210 3.96 7.08 -23.10
N SER A 211 5.20 7.57 -23.18
CA SER A 211 5.55 8.72 -24.01
C SER A 211 5.00 8.50 -25.43
N PRO A 212 4.44 9.52 -26.09
CA PRO A 212 4.08 9.40 -27.49
C PRO A 212 5.37 9.28 -28.29
N GLN A 213 5.62 8.10 -28.87
CA GLN A 213 6.59 8.01 -29.95
C GLN A 213 5.95 8.65 -31.19
N SER A 214 6.75 9.53 -31.79
CA SER A 214 6.58 10.22 -33.07
C SER A 214 6.13 9.31 -34.21
#